data_AF-A0A923LP12-F1
#
_entry.id   AF-A0A923LP12-F1
#
_cell.length_a   1.000
_cell.length_b   1.000
_cell.length_c   1.000
_cell.angle_alpha   90.00
_cell.angle_beta   90.00
_cell.angle_gamma   90.00
#
_symmetry.space_group_name_H-M   'P 1'
#
loop_
_entity.id
_entity.type
_entity.pdbx_description
1 polymer ?
#
loop_
_entity_poly.entity_id
_entity_poly.type
_entity_poly.pdbx_seq_one_letter_code
_entity_poly.pdbx_strand_id
1 'polypeptide(L)' 'MDEIFKQYGSTIITVLAIIAVIGIITLVIGNDSNSIVYQKFTELITNFYDRANTTAGFTVTP' A
#
# COMPACT_ATOMS: atom_id res chain seq x y z
N MET A 1 -13.37 -34.18 -8.59
CA MET A 1 -13.26 -33.02 -7.69
C MET A 1 -12.01 -33.09 -6.83
N ASP A 2 -11.71 -34.23 -6.20
CA ASP A 2 -10.45 -34.44 -5.46
C ASP A 2 -9.19 -34.26 -6.32
N GLU A 3 -9.21 -34.66 -7.60
CA GLU A 3 -8.08 -34.44 -8.52
C GLU A 3 -7.83 -32.96 -8.82
N ILE A 4 -8.86 -32.12 -8.87
CA ILE A 4 -8.73 -30.68 -9.13
C ILE A 4 -8.08 -29.99 -7.92
N PHE A 5 -8.47 -30.38 -6.71
CA PHE A 5 -7.82 -29.89 -5.48
C PHE A 5 -6.41 -30.46 -5.29
N LYS A 6 -6.13 -31.69 -5.74
CA LYS A 6 -4.75 -32.24 -5.70
C LYS A 6 -3.81 -31.59 -6.72
N GLN A 7 -4.30 -31.26 -7.92
CA GLN A 7 -3.45 -30.78 -9.01
C GLN A 7 -3.36 -29.25 -9.05
N TYR A 8 -4.41 -28.53 -8.65
CA TYR A 8 -4.49 -27.07 -8.65
C TYR A 8 -4.65 -26.45 -7.27
N GLY A 9 -4.74 -27.26 -6.20
CA GLY A 9 -4.94 -26.76 -4.84
C GLY A 9 -3.86 -25.77 -4.40
N SER A 10 -2.60 -26.04 -4.74
CA SER A 10 -1.49 -25.12 -4.43
C SER A 10 -1.70 -23.75 -5.10
N THR A 11 -2.04 -23.73 -6.38
CA THR A 11 -2.30 -22.51 -7.16
C THR A 11 -3.55 -21.76 -6.66
N ILE A 12 -4.61 -22.49 -6.34
CA ILE A 12 -5.87 -21.91 -5.83
C ILE A 12 -5.63 -21.27 -4.46
N ILE A 13 -4.87 -21.93 -3.57
CA ILE A 13 -4.52 -21.40 -2.26
C ILE A 13 -3.66 -20.14 -2.39
N THR A 14 -2.71 -20.09 -3.33
CA THR A 14 -1.90 -18.89 -3.56
C THR A 14 -2.73 -17.73 -4.07
N VAL A 15 -3.66 -17.97 -5.00
CA VAL A 15 -4.58 -16.93 -5.49
C VAL A 15 -5.46 -16.40 -4.35
N LEU A 16 -6.02 -17.28 -3.51
CA LEU A 16 -6.81 -16.88 -2.35
C LEU A 16 -6.00 -16.05 -1.34
N ALA A 17 -4.74 -16.42 -1.10
CA ALA A 17 -3.85 -15.67 -0.22
C ALA A 17 -3.57 -14.25 -0.75
N ILE A 18 -3.33 -14.11 -2.06
CA ILE A 18 -3.13 -12.79 -2.70
C ILE A 18 -4.38 -11.92 -2.56
N ILE A 19 -5.57 -12.50 -2.81
CA ILE A 19 -6.84 -11.78 -2.65
C ILE A 19 -7.07 -11.34 -1.21
N ALA A 20 -6.76 -12.21 -0.24
CA ALA A 20 -6.87 -11.88 1.19
C ALA A 20 -5.91 -10.75 1.59
N VAL A 21 -4.67 -10.76 1.10
CA VAL A 21 -3.69 -9.69 1.34
C VAL A 21 -4.17 -8.37 0.74
N ILE A 22 -4.67 -8.39 -0.50
CA ILE A 22 -5.25 -7.20 -1.13
C ILE A 22 -6.41 -6.67 -0.29
N GLY A 23 -7.30 -7.55 0.18
CA GLY A 23 -8.43 -7.20 1.05
C GLY A 23 -8.00 -6.58 2.38
N ILE A 24 -6.95 -7.11 3.03
CA ILE A 24 -6.39 -6.53 4.26
C ILE A 24 -5.79 -5.16 3.96
N ILE A 25 -5.07 -5.02 2.85
CA ILE A 25 -4.47 -3.74 2.44
C ILE A 25 -5.56 -2.71 2.18
N THR A 26 -6.62 -3.02 1.43
CA THR A 26 -7.72 -2.08 1.20
C THR A 26 -8.54 -1.81 2.46
N LEU A 27 -8.66 -2.77 3.39
CA LEU A 27 -9.30 -2.56 4.69
C LEU A 27 -8.47 -1.62 5.58
N VAL A 28 -7.16 -1.85 5.67
CA VAL A 28 -6.22 -1.08 6.51
C VAL A 28 -5.97 0.30 5.92
N ILE A 29 -5.78 0.37 4.60
CA ILE A 29 -5.64 1.63 3.88
C ILE A 29 -6.99 2.31 3.75
N GLY A 30 -8.15 1.69 3.98
CA GLY A 30 -9.44 2.37 3.88
C GLY A 30 -9.74 2.89 2.46
N ASN A 31 -10.95 2.68 1.96
CA ASN A 31 -11.33 3.13 0.62
C ASN A 31 -11.68 4.63 0.54
N ASP A 32 -11.23 5.42 1.52
CA ASP A 32 -11.66 6.81 1.68
C ASP A 32 -10.49 7.68 2.15
N SER A 33 -10.51 8.95 1.77
CA SER A 33 -9.44 9.95 1.99
C SER A 33 -9.10 10.20 3.47
N ASN A 34 -9.81 9.55 4.40
CA ASN A 34 -9.60 9.57 5.86
C ASN A 34 -8.72 8.43 6.40
N SER A 35 -8.13 7.64 5.52
CA SER A 35 -7.19 6.61 5.93
C SER A 35 -5.99 7.13 6.69
N ILE A 36 -5.84 6.67 7.93
CA ILE A 36 -4.69 6.98 8.78
C ILE A 36 -3.39 6.57 8.08
N VAL A 37 -3.37 5.45 7.36
CA VAL A 37 -2.17 4.96 6.66
C VAL A 37 -1.85 5.84 5.45
N TYR A 38 -2.86 6.21 4.65
CA TYR A 38 -2.66 7.12 3.52
C TYR A 38 -2.18 8.50 3.98
N GLN A 39 -2.79 9.05 5.03
CA GLN A 39 -2.39 10.34 5.60
C GLN A 39 -0.96 10.29 6.13
N LYS A 40 -0.58 9.24 6.86
CA LYS A 40 0.79 9.08 7.39
C LYS A 40 1.82 8.88 6.28
N PHE A 41 1.47 8.16 5.22
CA PHE A 41 2.36 7.98 4.08
C PHE A 41 2.51 9.29 3.28
N THR A 42 1.42 10.01 3.06
CA THR A 42 1.45 11.32 2.40
C THR A 42 2.27 12.32 3.22
N GLU A 43 2.08 12.36 4.53
CA GLU A 43 2.85 13.18 5.46
C GLU A 43 4.35 12.84 5.42
N LEU A 44 4.72 11.56 5.31
CA LEU A 44 6.11 11.14 5.14
C LEU A 44 6.73 11.66 3.83
N ILE A 45 5.98 11.58 2.73
CA ILE A 45 6.42 12.03 1.41
C ILE A 45 6.55 13.57 1.36
N THR A 46 5.59 14.31 1.93
CA THR A 46 5.67 15.78 2.03
C THR A 46 6.89 16.21 2.84
N ASN A 47 7.11 15.60 4.02
CA ASN A 47 8.27 15.90 4.85
C ASN A 47 9.61 15.57 4.16
N PHE A 48 9.63 14.52 3.33
CA PHE A 48 10.81 14.20 2.52
C PHE A 48 11.11 15.28 1.50
N TYR A 49 10.10 15.76 0.76
CA TYR A 49 10.27 16.84 -0.21
C TYR A 49 10.67 18.17 0.45
N ASP A 50 10.06 18.53 1.58
CA ASP A 50 10.40 19.75 2.31
C ASP A 50 11.87 19.74 2.75
N ARG A 51 12.32 18.62 3.33
CA ARG A 51 13.72 18.42 3.72
C ARG A 51 14.65 18.40 2.52
N ALA A 52 14.24 17.77 1.41
CA ALA A 52 15.04 17.75 0.19
C ALA A 52 15.19 19.17 -0.39
N ASN A 53 14.13 19.98 -0.42
CA ASN A 53 14.18 21.37 -0.87
C ASN A 53 15.03 22.26 0.03
N THR A 54 14.92 22.11 1.36
CA THR A 54 15.76 22.86 2.30
C THR A 54 17.24 22.44 2.22
N THR A 55 17.50 21.14 2.01
CA THR A 55 18.87 20.61 1.91
C THR A 55 19.51 20.91 0.55
N ALA A 56 18.72 20.95 -0.53
CA ALA A 56 19.16 21.33 -1.87
C ALA A 56 19.29 22.85 -2.07
N GLY A 57 18.90 23.67 -1.09
CA GLY A 57 19.06 25.13 -1.14
C GLY A 57 18.11 25.85 -2.09
N PHE A 58 17.01 25.21 -2.52
CA PHE A 58 15.97 25.91 -3.30
C PHE A 58 14.99 26.59 -2.33
N THR A 59 15.39 27.75 -1.81
CA THR A 59 14.47 28.67 -1.17
C THR A 59 13.59 29.29 -2.26
N VAL A 60 12.35 28.80 -2.41
CA VAL A 60 11.28 29.63 -2.99
C VAL A 60 10.93 30.70 -1.95
N THR A 61 11.71 31.79 -1.98
CA THR A 61 11.30 33.09 -1.43
C THR A 61 10.01 33.50 -2.17
N PRO A 62 9.02 34.05 -1.44
CA PRO A 62 7.58 33.74 -1.56
C PRO A 62 6.92 34.09 -2.89
#